data_AF-A0AAD6QXR5-F1
#
_entry.id   AF-A0AAD6QXR5-F1
#
_cell.length_a   1.000
_cell.length_b   1.000
_cell.length_c   1.000
_cell.angle_alpha   90.00
_cell.angle_beta   90.00
_cell.angle_gamma   90.00
#
_symmetry.space_group_name_H-M   'P 1'
#
loop_
_entity.id
_entity.type
_entity.pdbx_description
1 polymer ?
#
loop_
_entity_poly.entity_id
_entity_poly.type
_entity_poly.pdbx_seq_one_letter_code
_entity_poly.pdbx_strand_id
1 'polypeptide(L)'
;FSEEVALLHLRCQALYIVLVAEIQRHEKDVKVLKQICEWAKKAVLKEEKVEIGLMVLVESGSVPKTTSGKIQRWAAKDILIRGKMSVVMEMQFEDNNARFLPSYEAIGKANKEIRCQGGNRTSTVAGDI
;
A
#
# COMPACT_ATOMS: atom_id res chain seq x y z
N PHE A 1 -16.46 -16.97 -33.29
CA PHE A 1 -16.41 -15.68 -32.58
C PHE A 1 -16.87 -15.76 -31.11
N SER A 2 -16.98 -16.94 -30.50
CA SER A 2 -17.59 -17.06 -29.15
C SER A 2 -16.73 -17.78 -28.11
N GLU A 3 -15.55 -18.28 -28.47
CA GLU A 3 -14.63 -18.93 -27.51
C GLU A 3 -13.44 -18.04 -27.09
N GLU A 4 -12.95 -17.14 -27.96
CA GLU A 4 -11.82 -16.24 -27.63
C GLU A 4 -12.14 -15.21 -26.54
N VAL A 5 -13.41 -14.82 -26.40
CA VAL A 5 -13.82 -13.78 -25.43
C VAL A 5 -13.85 -14.34 -24.00
N ALA A 6 -14.09 -15.65 -23.83
CA ALA A 6 -14.04 -16.31 -22.52
C ALA A 6 -12.59 -16.47 -22.01
N LEU A 7 -11.64 -16.69 -22.92
CA LEU A 7 -10.21 -16.78 -22.61
C LEU A 7 -9.61 -15.46 -22.13
N LEU A 8 -10.22 -14.32 -22.45
CA LEU A 8 -9.76 -13.00 -21.98
C LEU A 8 -10.13 -12.72 -20.51
N HIS A 9 -11.14 -13.42 -19.97
CA HIS A 9 -11.44 -13.41 -18.52
C HIS A 9 -10.44 -14.26 -17.70
N LEU A 10 -9.62 -15.07 -18.37
CA LEU A 10 -8.64 -15.98 -17.78
C LEU A 10 -7.25 -15.36 -17.58
N ARG A 11 -7.13 -14.03 -17.58
CA ARG A 11 -5.97 -13.38 -16.97
C ARG A 11 -6.19 -13.29 -15.47
N CYS A 12 -6.00 -14.45 -14.83
CA CYS A 12 -5.77 -14.58 -13.40
C CYS A 12 -4.79 -13.47 -12.98
N GLN A 13 -5.29 -12.36 -12.43
CA GLN A 13 -4.43 -11.42 -11.73
C GLN A 13 -3.81 -12.25 -10.62
N ALA A 14 -2.49 -12.42 -10.67
CA ALA A 14 -1.75 -13.13 -9.62
C ALA A 14 -2.32 -12.69 -8.27
N LEU A 15 -2.72 -13.66 -7.45
CA LEU A 15 -3.32 -13.42 -6.15
C LEU A 15 -2.24 -12.82 -5.24
N TYR A 16 -2.06 -11.51 -5.29
CA TYR A 16 -1.07 -10.80 -4.51
C TYR A 16 -1.70 -10.39 -3.17
N ILE A 17 -1.35 -11.12 -2.12
CA ILE A 17 -1.88 -10.86 -0.78
C ILE A 17 -1.01 -9.82 -0.08
N VAL A 18 -1.68 -8.77 0.40
CA VAL A 18 -1.08 -7.70 1.18
C VAL A 18 -1.61 -7.75 2.61
N LEU A 19 -0.71 -7.82 3.58
CA LEU A 19 -1.04 -7.74 5.00
C LEU A 19 -0.76 -6.32 5.50
N VAL A 20 -1.80 -5.62 5.97
CA VAL A 20 -1.69 -4.31 6.61
C VAL A 20 -1.96 -4.45 8.10
N ALA A 21 -1.04 -3.97 8.94
CA ALA A 21 -1.16 -4.03 10.38
C ALA A 21 -0.82 -2.68 11.04
N GLU A 22 -1.62 -2.28 12.03
CA GLU A 22 -1.37 -1.09 12.84
C GLU A 22 -0.42 -1.42 13.99
N ILE A 23 0.64 -0.64 14.16
CA ILE A 23 1.48 -0.73 15.36
C ILE A 23 0.84 0.06 16.50
N GLN A 24 0.63 -0.60 17.64
CA GLN A 24 0.04 0.04 18.83
C GLN A 24 1.05 0.88 19.62
N ARG A 25 2.34 0.50 19.55
CA ARG A 25 3.44 1.22 20.17
C ARG A 25 4.29 1.83 19.07
N HIS A 26 4.80 3.04 19.29
CA HIS A 26 5.77 3.67 18.41
C HIS A 26 7.13 2.96 18.53
N GLU A 27 7.26 1.83 17.84
CA GLU A 27 8.54 1.16 17.62
C GLU A 27 9.27 1.84 16.46
N LYS A 28 10.54 2.16 16.68
CA LYS A 28 11.40 2.85 15.70
C LYS A 28 12.58 1.99 15.27
N ASP A 29 12.89 0.92 16.00
CA ASP A 29 13.95 0.00 15.62
C ASP A 29 13.52 -0.81 14.40
N VAL A 30 14.15 -0.50 13.27
CA VAL A 30 13.96 -1.16 11.99
C VAL A 30 14.22 -2.67 12.09
N LYS A 31 15.15 -3.13 12.95
CA LYS A 31 15.41 -4.57 13.12
C LYS A 31 14.22 -5.26 13.77
N VAL A 32 13.63 -4.65 14.79
CA VAL A 32 12.43 -5.18 15.47
C VAL A 32 11.24 -5.21 14.51
N LEU A 33 11.01 -4.13 13.77
CA LEU A 33 9.93 -4.06 12.77
C LEU A 33 10.09 -5.12 11.67
N LYS A 34 11.32 -5.38 11.20
CA LYS A 34 11.61 -6.47 10.26
C LYS A 34 11.40 -7.86 10.86
N GLN A 35 11.69 -8.05 12.15
CA GLN A 35 11.41 -9.32 12.82
C GLN A 35 9.90 -9.56 12.92
N ILE A 36 9.10 -8.52 13.21
CA ILE A 36 7.64 -8.59 13.20
C ILE A 36 7.12 -8.97 11.80
N CYS A 37 7.55 -8.22 10.77
CA CYS A 37 7.83 -8.66 9.40
C CYS A 37 7.73 -10.18 9.14
N GLU A 38 8.87 -10.80 9.41
CA GLU A 38 9.16 -12.20 9.17
C GLU A 38 8.31 -13.15 10.01
N TRP A 39 8.05 -12.80 11.27
CA TRP A 39 7.26 -13.65 12.16
C TRP A 39 5.80 -13.72 11.72
N ALA A 40 5.18 -12.60 11.34
CA ALA A 40 3.81 -12.62 10.86
C ALA A 40 3.70 -13.37 9.53
N LYS A 41 4.66 -13.18 8.60
CA LYS A 41 4.71 -13.98 7.36
C LYS A 41 4.70 -15.47 7.65
N LYS A 42 5.61 -15.92 8.53
CA LYS A 42 5.73 -17.33 8.91
C LYS A 42 4.47 -17.85 9.61
N ALA A 43 3.86 -17.05 10.49
CA ALA A 43 2.63 -17.41 11.18
C ALA A 43 1.46 -17.59 10.20
N VAL A 44 1.23 -16.62 9.32
CA VAL A 44 0.14 -16.66 8.33
C VAL A 44 0.34 -17.83 7.35
N LEU A 45 1.56 -18.06 6.87
CA LEU A 45 1.85 -19.21 6.01
C LEU A 45 1.60 -20.54 6.74
N LYS A 46 1.94 -20.62 8.03
CA LYS A 46 1.78 -21.84 8.82
C LYS A 46 0.31 -22.14 9.12
N GLU A 47 -0.42 -21.14 9.60
CA GLU A 47 -1.78 -21.24 10.16
C GLU A 47 -2.84 -21.17 9.06
N GLU A 48 -2.72 -20.21 8.15
CA GLU A 48 -3.73 -19.92 7.12
C GLU A 48 -3.38 -20.51 5.74
N LYS A 49 -2.16 -21.02 5.57
CA LYS A 49 -1.64 -21.50 4.27
C LYS A 49 -1.67 -20.44 3.17
N VAL A 50 -1.58 -19.16 3.55
CA VAL A 50 -1.56 -18.03 2.63
C VAL A 50 -0.16 -17.46 2.56
N GLU A 51 0.35 -17.28 1.35
CA GLU A 51 1.60 -16.57 1.10
C GLU A 51 1.35 -15.06 1.03
N ILE A 52 2.13 -14.29 1.79
CA ILE A 52 2.08 -12.84 1.81
C ILE A 52 3.14 -12.31 0.84
N GLY A 53 2.73 -11.53 -0.15
CA GLY A 53 3.64 -10.87 -1.08
C GLY A 53 4.13 -9.51 -0.58
N LEU A 54 3.32 -8.82 0.23
CA LEU A 54 3.68 -7.53 0.82
C LEU A 54 3.13 -7.39 2.24
N MET A 55 3.96 -6.87 3.13
CA MET A 55 3.56 -6.49 4.47
C MET A 55 3.79 -5.01 4.70
N VAL A 56 2.77 -4.34 5.24
CA VAL A 56 2.78 -2.90 5.50
C VAL A 56 2.40 -2.66 6.95
N LEU A 57 3.38 -2.17 7.72
CA LEU A 57 3.16 -1.69 9.07
C LEU A 57 2.81 -0.20 9.00
N VAL A 58 1.71 0.19 9.62
CA VAL A 58 1.21 1.57 9.62
C VAL A 58 1.01 2.07 11.05
N GLU A 59 1.00 3.39 11.23
CA GLU A 59 0.68 3.99 12.51
C GLU A 59 -0.77 3.69 12.93
N SER A 60 -1.01 3.63 14.24
CA SER A 60 -2.35 3.46 14.81
C SER A 60 -3.34 4.50 14.27
N GLY A 61 -4.53 4.05 13.86
CA GLY A 61 -5.57 4.90 13.28
C GLY A 61 -5.44 5.10 11.77
N SER A 62 -4.40 4.56 11.13
CA SER A 62 -4.22 4.64 9.67
C SER A 62 -5.14 3.70 8.90
N VAL A 63 -5.67 2.64 9.52
CA VAL A 63 -6.57 1.69 8.85
C VAL A 63 -8.02 2.11 9.05
N PRO A 64 -8.76 2.42 7.97
CA PRO A 64 -10.16 2.84 8.07
C PRO A 64 -11.04 1.80 8.75
N LYS A 65 -11.81 2.26 9.74
CA LYS A 65 -12.78 1.47 10.49
C LYS A 65 -14.16 2.11 10.40
N THR A 66 -15.21 1.29 10.45
CA THR A 66 -16.58 1.77 10.66
C THR A 66 -16.70 2.39 12.06
N THR A 67 -17.78 3.13 12.31
CA THR A 67 -18.09 3.65 13.65
C THR A 67 -18.21 2.55 14.72
N SER A 68 -18.49 1.32 14.31
CA SER A 68 -18.51 0.13 15.18
C SER A 68 -17.15 -0.58 15.29
N GLY A 69 -16.07 -0.02 14.73
CA GLY A 69 -14.72 -0.58 14.76
C GLY A 69 -14.39 -1.66 13.72
N LYS A 70 -15.31 -2.01 12.80
CA LYS A 70 -15.04 -3.03 11.76
C LYS A 70 -14.13 -2.45 10.69
N ILE A 71 -13.16 -3.24 10.21
CA ILE A 71 -12.25 -2.81 9.15
C ILE A 71 -13.03 -2.58 7.85
N GLN A 72 -12.91 -1.38 7.28
CA GLN A 72 -13.44 -1.05 5.95
C GLN A 72 -12.44 -1.47 4.87
N ARG A 73 -12.39 -2.77 4.56
CA ARG A 73 -11.35 -3.36 3.69
C ARG A 73 -11.20 -2.68 2.33
N TRP A 74 -12.31 -2.31 1.69
CA TRP A 74 -12.28 -1.58 0.41
C TRP A 74 -11.64 -0.20 0.53
N ALA A 75 -12.00 0.57 1.57
CA ALA A 75 -11.39 1.87 1.83
C ALA A 75 -9.91 1.72 2.20
N ALA A 76 -9.56 0.72 3.02
CA ALA A 76 -8.16 0.42 3.35
C ALA A 76 -7.35 0.10 2.08
N LYS A 77 -7.88 -0.74 1.18
CA LYS A 77 -7.25 -1.07 -0.10
C LYS A 77 -7.06 0.17 -0.98
N ASP A 78 -8.10 1.00 -1.14
CA ASP A 78 -8.04 2.22 -1.95
C ASP A 78 -7.00 3.21 -1.39
N ILE A 79 -7.00 3.46 -0.07
CA ILE A 79 -6.03 4.36 0.58
C ILE A 79 -4.59 3.81 0.45
N LEU A 80 -4.42 2.50 0.63
CA LEU A 80 -3.12 1.84 0.46
C LEU A 80 -2.60 2.01 -0.97
N ILE A 81 -3.41 1.68 -1.97
CA ILE A 81 -3.07 1.83 -3.40
C ILE A 81 -2.77 3.29 -3.75
N ARG A 82 -3.44 4.24 -3.10
CA ARG A 82 -3.22 5.68 -3.31
C ARG A 82 -2.01 6.24 -2.60
N GLY A 83 -1.27 5.46 -1.80
CA GLY A 83 -0.10 6.01 -1.12
C GLY A 83 -0.43 6.89 0.09
N LYS A 84 -1.63 6.75 0.69
CA LYS A 84 -2.16 7.70 1.70
C LYS A 84 -2.14 7.19 3.14
N MET A 85 -1.60 5.99 3.40
CA MET A 85 -1.46 5.48 4.77
C MET A 85 -0.18 6.04 5.44
N SER A 86 -0.22 6.22 6.76
CA SER A 86 0.99 6.57 7.52
C SER A 86 1.84 5.30 7.72
N VAL A 87 2.66 4.98 6.71
CA VAL A 87 3.48 3.77 6.69
C VAL A 87 4.72 3.95 7.56
N VAL A 88 4.94 2.98 8.45
CA VAL A 88 6.12 2.88 9.30
C VAL A 88 7.16 1.95 8.68
N MET A 89 6.72 0.85 8.08
CA MET A 89 7.58 -0.08 7.36
C MET A 89 6.83 -0.79 6.24
N GLU A 90 7.53 -0.99 5.13
CA GLU A 90 7.11 -1.85 4.02
C GLU A 90 8.13 -2.99 3.90
N MET A 91 7.64 -4.22 3.75
CA MET A 91 8.47 -5.38 3.46
C MET A 91 7.82 -6.20 2.36
N GLN A 92 8.42 -6.15 1.18
CA GLN A 92 8.05 -7.03 0.07
C GLN A 92 8.71 -8.39 0.28
N PHE A 93 7.92 -9.42 0.07
CA PHE A 93 8.40 -10.78 0.03
C PHE A 93 8.36 -11.18 -1.44
N GLU A 94 9.53 -11.29 -2.04
CA GLU A 94 9.64 -11.78 -3.41
C GLU A 94 9.09 -13.19 -3.48
N ASP A 95 8.15 -13.37 -4.40
CA ASP A 95 7.87 -14.64 -5.00
C ASP A 95 8.52 -14.59 -6.39
N ASN A 96 9.34 -15.59 -6.75
CA ASN A 96 10.20 -15.62 -7.95
C ASN A 96 9.43 -15.50 -9.29
N ASN A 97 8.12 -15.26 -9.28
CA ASN A 97 7.26 -15.37 -10.45
C ASN A 97 6.12 -14.32 -10.59
N ALA A 98 6.04 -13.29 -9.76
CA ALA A 98 4.99 -12.26 -9.90
C ALA A 98 5.54 -10.94 -10.42
N ARG A 99 5.05 -10.51 -11.60
CA ARG A 99 5.32 -9.19 -12.19
C ARG A 99 4.86 -8.10 -11.22
N PHE A 100 5.85 -7.44 -10.65
CA PHE A 100 5.82 -6.44 -9.59
C PHE A 100 4.67 -5.42 -9.68
N LEU A 101 3.95 -5.25 -8.57
CA LEU A 101 3.34 -3.97 -8.24
C LEU A 101 4.49 -2.98 -7.99
N PRO A 102 4.45 -1.75 -8.54
CA PRO A 102 5.46 -0.74 -8.21
C PRO A 102 5.48 -0.55 -6.69
N SER A 103 6.68 -0.42 -6.11
CA SER A 103 6.81 -0.23 -4.66
C SER A 103 5.92 0.91 -4.18
N TYR A 104 5.38 0.80 -2.97
CA TYR A 104 4.57 1.88 -2.41
C TYR A 104 5.36 3.19 -2.35
N GLU A 105 6.69 3.13 -2.14
CA GLU A 105 7.56 4.30 -2.30
C GLU A 105 7.48 4.96 -3.69
N ALA A 106 7.41 4.20 -4.78
CA ALA A 106 7.30 4.73 -6.14
C ALA A 106 5.94 5.43 -6.36
N ILE A 107 4.86 4.87 -5.82
CA ILE A 107 3.52 5.46 -5.87
C ILE A 107 3.44 6.73 -5.00
N GLY A 108 4.05 6.69 -3.80
CA GLY A 108 4.13 7.83 -2.88
C GLY A 108 4.97 8.99 -3.43
N LYS A 109 6.07 8.71 -4.13
CA LYS A 109 6.92 9.73 -4.79
C LYS A 109 6.17 10.44 -5.92
N ALA A 110 5.45 9.70 -6.78
CA ALA A 110 4.63 10.29 -7.85
C ALA A 110 3.57 11.27 -7.28
N ASN A 111 2.95 10.94 -6.15
CA ASN A 111 1.96 11.83 -5.50
C ASN A 111 2.58 13.02 -4.75
N LYS A 112 3.83 12.91 -4.29
CA LYS A 112 4.58 14.04 -3.71
C LYS A 112 4.90 15.09 -4.76
N GLU A 113 5.19 14.67 -5.98
CA GLU A 113 5.52 15.55 -7.11
C GLU A 113 4.28 16.32 -7.64
N ILE A 114 3.10 15.69 -7.62
CA ILE A 114 1.83 16.36 -7.95
C ILE A 114 1.50 17.49 -6.95
N ARG A 115 1.91 17.39 -5.67
CA ARG A 115 1.71 18.46 -4.68
C ARG A 115 2.65 19.66 -4.89
N CYS A 116 3.73 19.51 -5.64
CA CYS A 116 4.68 20.60 -5.94
C CYS A 116 4.36 21.35 -7.24
N GLN A 117 3.40 20.87 -8.06
CA GLN A 117 3.00 21.54 -9.32
C GLN A 117 1.63 22.26 -9.23
N GLY A 118 1.19 22.56 -8.01
CA GLY A 118 0.01 23.39 -7.73
C GLY A 118 0.33 24.89 -7.68
N GLY A 119 0.81 25.45 -8.79
CA GLY A 119 0.62 26.85 -9.23
C GLY A 119 0.98 28.00 -8.28
N ASN A 120 2.21 28.49 -8.37
CA ASN A 120 2.47 29.93 -8.25
C ASN A 120 1.77 30.64 -9.42
N ARG A 121 0.71 31.40 -9.15
CA ARG A 121 0.31 32.49 -10.06
C ARG A 121 0.96 33.76 -9.57
N THR A 122 2.13 34.04 -10.14
CA THR A 122 2.65 35.40 -10.28
C THR A 122 1.67 36.18 -11.15
N SER A 123 1.04 37.22 -10.61
CA SER A 123 0.61 38.36 -11.40
C SER A 123 1.50 39.55 -11.04
N THR A 124 2.53 39.73 -11.86
CA THR A 124 3.17 41.02 -12.08
C THR A 124 2.08 42.03 -12.43
N VAL A 125 1.98 43.12 -11.68
CA VAL A 125 1.48 44.39 -12.22
C VAL A 125 2.65 45.35 -12.11
N ALA A 126 3.32 45.53 -13.25
CA ALA A 126 4.19 46.68 -13.49
C ALA A 126 3.30 47.94 -13.55
N GLY A 127 3.89 49.07 -13.16
CA GLY A 127 3.21 50.31 -12.77
C GLY A 127 2.42 51.05 -13.85
N ASP A 128 1.83 52.18 -13.46
CA ASP A 128 2.08 53.49 -14.07
C ASP A 128 1.31 54.61 -13.32
N ILE A 129 2.01 55.75 -13.19
CA ILE A 129 1.64 57.11 -12.73
C ILE A 129 1.55 57.38 -11.22
#